data_AF-A0A554NEZ6-F1
#
_entry.id   AF-A0A554NEZ6-F1
#
_cell.length_a   1.000
_cell.length_b   1.000
_cell.length_c   1.000
_cell.angle_alpha   90.00
_cell.angle_beta   90.00
_cell.angle_gamma   90.00
#
_symmetry.space_group_name_H-M   'P 1'
#
loop_
_entity.id
_entity.type
_entity.pdbx_description
1 polymer ?
#
loop_
_entity_poly.entity_id
_entity_poly.type
_entity_poly.pdbx_seq_one_letter_code
_entity_poly.pdbx_strand_id
1 'polypeptide(L)'
;MVDAFEAISFLTRSENRVAVLEQLAAGRHTQLELVDETGVSDVMIGRILEDFTERGWAVESGSGYETTRLGDLVADDYARLRDSMDLSCRFGPVRAYLPIEAMEFDLRHLADARISDPDTHDVMRAVDRWLGLIEESDRIIGTAYAGSALTAEATLEAVRDGQTFEMVMVRPLYDEVRGAPSRGPLPRPVTRRGDDVSRTGRNGHQLGHRPL
;
A
#
# COMPACT_ATOMS: atom_id res chain seq x y z
N MET A 1 -4.44 -33.49 -18.45
CA MET A 1 -3.45 -32.43 -18.19
C MET A 1 -4.25 -31.16 -18.09
N VAL A 2 -4.38 -30.57 -16.91
CA VAL A 2 -5.13 -29.33 -16.74
C VAL A 2 -4.29 -28.20 -17.33
N ASP A 3 -4.88 -27.39 -18.21
CA ASP A 3 -4.21 -26.21 -18.74
C ASP A 3 -4.07 -25.12 -17.66
N ALA A 4 -2.97 -24.38 -17.65
CA ALA A 4 -2.71 -23.36 -16.64
C ALA A 4 -3.81 -22.28 -16.62
N PHE A 5 -4.31 -21.88 -17.80
CA PHE A 5 -5.42 -20.93 -17.90
C PHE A 5 -6.72 -21.50 -17.31
N GLU A 6 -6.98 -22.79 -17.49
CA GLU A 6 -8.16 -23.46 -16.92
C GLU A 6 -8.06 -23.53 -15.38
N ALA A 7 -6.89 -23.84 -14.83
CA ALA A 7 -6.65 -23.85 -13.39
C ALA A 7 -6.89 -22.46 -12.77
N ILE A 8 -6.35 -21.41 -13.39
CA ILE A 8 -6.57 -20.02 -12.95
C ILE A 8 -8.05 -19.62 -13.08
N SER A 9 -8.67 -19.94 -14.22
CA SER A 9 -10.10 -19.66 -14.47
C SER A 9 -11.00 -20.35 -13.47
N PHE A 10 -10.65 -21.57 -13.05
CA PHE A 10 -11.41 -22.30 -12.04
C PHE A 10 -11.41 -21.57 -10.70
N LEU A 11 -10.26 -21.10 -10.21
CA LEU A 11 -10.19 -20.33 -8.95
C LEU A 11 -10.86 -18.97 -9.08
N THR A 12 -10.52 -18.21 -10.11
CA THR A 12 -10.96 -16.79 -10.27
C THR A 12 -12.46 -16.63 -10.55
N ARG A 13 -13.18 -17.69 -10.94
CA ARG A 13 -14.63 -17.63 -11.18
C ARG A 13 -15.49 -17.76 -9.92
N SER A 14 -14.89 -17.94 -8.75
CA SER A 14 -15.63 -18.07 -7.50
C SER A 14 -14.77 -17.65 -6.31
N GLU A 15 -15.18 -16.58 -5.63
CA GLU A 15 -14.56 -16.14 -4.37
C GLU A 15 -14.59 -17.24 -3.30
N ASN A 16 -15.66 -18.05 -3.26
CA ASN A 16 -15.77 -19.18 -2.33
C ASN A 16 -14.66 -20.21 -2.51
N ARG A 17 -14.22 -20.49 -3.75
CA ARG A 17 -13.10 -21.42 -3.98
C ARG A 17 -11.82 -20.87 -3.39
N VAL A 18 -11.53 -19.60 -3.66
CA VAL A 18 -10.35 -18.91 -3.13
C VAL A 18 -10.38 -18.92 -1.60
N ALA A 19 -11.50 -18.54 -0.99
CA ALA A 19 -11.65 -18.50 0.45
C ALA A 19 -11.39 -19.87 1.09
N VAL A 20 -11.96 -20.95 0.53
CA VAL A 20 -11.73 -22.31 1.02
C VAL A 20 -10.26 -22.74 0.86
N LEU A 21 -9.64 -22.42 -0.29
CA LEU A 21 -8.23 -22.75 -0.52
C LEU A 21 -7.31 -22.02 0.48
N GLU A 22 -7.60 -20.76 0.78
CA GLU A 22 -6.87 -19.96 1.77
C GLU A 22 -7.00 -20.52 3.19
N GLN A 23 -8.20 -20.96 3.61
CA GLN A 23 -8.37 -21.64 4.90
C GLN A 23 -7.55 -22.93 4.96
N LEU A 24 -7.65 -23.78 3.94
CA LEU A 24 -6.89 -25.04 3.88
C LEU A 24 -5.37 -24.85 3.84
N ALA A 25 -4.89 -23.73 3.29
CA ALA A 25 -3.47 -23.36 3.28
C ALA A 25 -3.01 -22.82 4.66
N ALA A 26 -3.91 -22.19 5.41
CA ALA A 26 -3.62 -21.74 6.78
C ALA A 26 -3.57 -22.90 7.78
N GLY A 27 -4.28 -24.00 7.51
CA GLY A 27 -4.25 -25.20 8.32
C GLY A 27 -5.27 -26.26 7.91
N ARG A 28 -5.39 -27.29 8.75
CA ARG A 28 -6.41 -28.32 8.57
C ARG A 28 -7.77 -27.83 9.01
N HIS A 29 -8.78 -27.99 8.16
CA HIS A 29 -10.17 -27.68 8.49
C HIS A 29 -11.09 -28.85 8.14
N THR A 30 -12.09 -29.09 8.98
CA THR A 30 -13.22 -29.95 8.66
C THR A 30 -14.18 -29.23 7.71
N GLN A 31 -15.02 -30.00 7.03
CA GLN A 31 -16.06 -29.44 6.16
C GLN A 31 -17.02 -28.52 6.93
N LEU A 32 -17.34 -28.84 8.19
CA LEU A 32 -18.20 -28.00 9.04
C LEU A 32 -17.52 -26.67 9.38
N GLU A 33 -16.24 -26.69 9.75
CA GLU A 33 -15.48 -25.46 10.03
C GLU A 33 -15.42 -24.55 8.79
N LEU A 34 -15.22 -25.12 7.60
CA LEU A 34 -15.24 -24.36 6.36
C LEU A 34 -16.61 -23.73 6.07
N VAL A 35 -17.71 -24.43 6.37
CA VAL A 35 -19.07 -23.86 6.27
C VAL A 35 -19.22 -22.66 7.21
N ASP A 36 -18.77 -22.80 8.46
CA ASP A 36 -18.90 -21.75 9.47
C ASP A 36 -18.01 -20.52 9.15
N GLU A 37 -16.79 -20.73 8.66
CA GLU A 37 -15.83 -19.67 8.35
C GLU A 37 -16.18 -18.92 7.06
N THR A 38 -16.70 -19.61 6.04
CA THR A 38 -16.97 -19.02 4.73
C THR A 38 -18.43 -18.63 4.53
N GLY A 39 -19.35 -19.15 5.35
CA GLY A 39 -20.80 -18.97 5.19
C GLY A 39 -21.38 -19.68 3.96
N VAL A 40 -20.60 -20.53 3.30
CA VAL A 40 -20.99 -21.28 2.11
C VAL A 40 -21.77 -22.53 2.51
N SER A 41 -22.72 -22.96 1.69
CA SER A 41 -23.52 -24.16 2.01
C SER A 41 -22.66 -25.43 2.01
N ASP A 42 -23.01 -26.36 2.89
CA ASP A 42 -22.32 -27.65 3.05
C ASP A 42 -22.16 -28.41 1.71
N VAL A 43 -23.22 -28.44 0.89
CA VAL A 43 -23.19 -29.05 -0.45
C VAL A 43 -22.16 -28.39 -1.37
N MET A 44 -21.99 -27.07 -1.27
CA MET A 44 -21.02 -26.35 -2.09
C MET A 44 -19.60 -26.52 -1.57
N ILE A 45 -19.38 -26.56 -0.25
CA ILE A 45 -18.08 -26.90 0.33
C ILE A 45 -17.64 -28.29 -0.12
N GLY A 46 -18.52 -29.30 0.00
CA GLY A 46 -18.21 -30.66 -0.46
C GLY A 46 -17.75 -30.70 -1.92
N ARG A 47 -18.44 -29.98 -2.82
CA ARG A 47 -18.05 -29.87 -4.24
C ARG A 47 -16.71 -29.17 -4.44
N ILE A 48 -16.41 -28.11 -3.68
CA ILE A 48 -15.13 -27.42 -3.76
C ILE A 48 -13.99 -28.34 -3.32
N LEU A 49 -14.19 -29.09 -2.22
CA LEU A 49 -13.22 -30.05 -1.69
C LEU A 49 -12.98 -31.21 -2.67
N GLU A 50 -14.03 -31.73 -3.29
CA GLU A 50 -13.94 -32.72 -4.38
C GLU A 50 -13.11 -32.15 -5.54
N ASP A 51 -13.48 -30.98 -6.07
CA ASP A 51 -12.75 -30.33 -7.17
C ASP A 51 -11.26 -30.10 -6.83
N PHE A 52 -10.94 -29.70 -5.60
CA PHE A 52 -9.56 -29.50 -5.15
C PHE A 52 -8.79 -30.81 -5.00
N THR A 53 -9.45 -31.86 -4.52
CA THR A 53 -8.85 -33.19 -4.39
C THR A 53 -8.58 -33.81 -5.76
N GLU A 54 -9.51 -33.68 -6.71
CA GLU A 54 -9.33 -34.12 -8.10
C GLU A 54 -8.16 -33.39 -8.79
N ARG A 55 -7.92 -32.13 -8.43
CA ARG A 55 -6.79 -31.32 -8.91
C ARG A 55 -5.48 -31.59 -8.15
N GLY A 56 -5.53 -32.38 -7.08
CA GLY A 56 -4.39 -32.65 -6.21
C GLY A 56 -3.93 -31.45 -5.37
N TRP A 57 -4.82 -30.47 -5.16
CA TRP A 57 -4.54 -29.28 -4.35
C TRP A 57 -4.93 -29.46 -2.88
N ALA A 58 -5.92 -30.31 -2.60
CA ALA A 58 -6.29 -30.70 -1.25
C ALA A 58 -6.19 -32.21 -1.07
N VAL A 59 -6.11 -32.63 0.18
CA VAL A 59 -6.13 -34.04 0.57
C VAL A 59 -6.91 -34.18 1.88
N GLU A 60 -7.65 -35.28 2.00
CA GLU A 60 -8.25 -35.67 3.27
C GLU A 60 -7.15 -36.12 4.23
N SER A 61 -7.14 -35.56 5.44
CA SER A 61 -6.12 -35.80 6.46
C SER A 61 -6.75 -35.89 7.84
N GLY A 62 -6.79 -37.10 8.39
CA GLY A 62 -7.46 -37.38 9.67
C GLY A 62 -8.97 -37.14 9.58
N SER A 63 -9.47 -36.16 10.33
CA SER A 63 -10.90 -35.81 10.39
C SER A 63 -11.29 -34.60 9.51
N GLY A 64 -10.36 -34.08 8.71
CA GLY A 64 -10.59 -32.88 7.90
C GLY A 64 -9.78 -32.90 6.61
N TYR A 65 -9.64 -31.72 6.01
CA TYR A 65 -8.90 -31.49 4.78
C TYR A 65 -7.76 -30.52 5.05
N GLU A 66 -6.68 -30.66 4.30
CA GLU A 66 -5.56 -29.71 4.27
C GLU A 66 -5.05 -29.61 2.83
N THR A 67 -4.33 -28.55 2.52
CA THR A 67 -3.65 -28.42 1.24
C THR A 67 -2.55 -29.46 1.07
N THR A 68 -2.32 -29.88 -0.17
CA THR A 68 -1.06 -30.52 -0.54
C THR A 68 0.02 -29.44 -0.74
N ARG A 69 1.29 -29.84 -0.91
CA ARG A 69 2.35 -28.89 -1.30
C ARG A 69 2.06 -28.12 -2.61
N LEU A 70 1.29 -28.73 -3.52
CA LEU A 70 0.86 -28.04 -4.74
C LEU A 70 -0.31 -27.08 -4.45
N GLY A 71 -1.21 -27.45 -3.52
CA GLY A 71 -2.24 -26.55 -3.01
C GLY A 71 -1.65 -25.31 -2.34
N ASP A 72 -0.64 -25.49 -1.48
CA ASP A 72 0.09 -24.39 -0.82
C ASP A 72 0.68 -23.44 -1.85
N LEU A 73 1.39 -23.98 -2.85
CA LEU A 73 1.97 -23.18 -3.93
C LEU A 73 0.90 -22.34 -4.65
N VAL A 74 -0.24 -22.97 -4.98
CA VAL A 74 -1.34 -22.30 -5.70
C VAL A 74 -2.00 -21.23 -4.83
N ALA A 75 -2.23 -21.50 -3.55
CA ALA A 75 -2.78 -20.53 -2.60
C ALA A 75 -1.86 -19.31 -2.47
N ASP A 76 -0.57 -19.56 -2.25
CA ASP A 76 0.47 -18.53 -2.13
C ASP A 76 0.60 -17.67 -3.39
N ASP A 77 0.63 -18.29 -4.58
CA ASP A 77 0.71 -17.56 -5.86
C ASP A 77 -0.56 -16.75 -6.12
N TYR A 78 -1.74 -17.30 -5.80
CA TYR A 78 -2.98 -16.57 -5.93
C TYR A 78 -3.04 -15.36 -4.99
N ALA A 79 -2.65 -15.52 -3.72
CA ALA A 79 -2.59 -14.43 -2.76
C ALA A 79 -1.68 -13.29 -3.26
N ARG A 80 -0.48 -13.63 -3.75
CA ARG A 80 0.44 -12.64 -4.37
C ARG A 80 -0.16 -11.93 -5.57
N LEU A 81 -0.90 -12.66 -6.42
CA LEU A 81 -1.58 -12.08 -7.57
C LEU A 81 -2.70 -11.13 -7.13
N ARG A 82 -3.51 -11.54 -6.14
CA ARG A 82 -4.57 -10.71 -5.56
C ARG A 82 -3.98 -9.41 -5.00
N ASP A 83 -2.93 -9.49 -4.20
CA ASP A 83 -2.28 -8.31 -3.61
C ASP A 83 -1.78 -7.33 -4.69
N SER A 84 -1.23 -7.87 -5.79
CA SER A 84 -0.77 -7.06 -6.92
C SER A 84 -1.94 -6.38 -7.66
N MET A 85 -3.07 -7.08 -7.82
CA MET A 85 -4.27 -6.54 -8.43
C MET A 85 -4.95 -5.50 -7.54
N ASP A 86 -5.03 -5.74 -6.24
CA ASP A 86 -5.56 -4.79 -5.25
C ASP A 86 -4.73 -3.51 -5.23
N LEU A 87 -3.41 -3.64 -5.26
CA LEU A 87 -2.51 -2.50 -5.39
C LEU A 87 -2.78 -1.72 -6.68
N SER A 88 -2.88 -2.40 -7.82
CA SER A 88 -3.17 -1.79 -9.12
C SER A 88 -4.52 -1.05 -9.12
N CYS A 89 -5.57 -1.69 -8.60
CA CYS A 89 -6.90 -1.09 -8.47
C CYS A 89 -6.90 0.13 -7.56
N ARG A 90 -6.21 0.05 -6.42
CA ARG A 90 -6.13 1.12 -5.42
C ARG A 90 -5.34 2.33 -5.93
N PHE A 91 -4.23 2.11 -6.63
CA PHE A 91 -3.39 3.18 -7.17
C PHE A 91 -3.88 3.73 -8.52
N GLY A 92 -4.69 2.98 -9.26
CA GLY A 92 -5.23 3.37 -10.56
C GLY A 92 -5.85 4.77 -10.62
N PRO A 93 -6.70 5.18 -9.64
CA PRO A 93 -7.27 6.52 -9.55
C PRO A 93 -6.24 7.64 -9.31
N VAL A 94 -5.18 7.36 -8.54
CA VAL A 94 -4.17 8.36 -8.15
C VAL A 94 -2.91 8.35 -9.02
N ARG A 95 -2.84 7.49 -10.04
CA ARG A 95 -1.68 7.35 -10.92
C ARG A 95 -1.22 8.66 -11.57
N ALA A 96 -2.14 9.60 -11.80
CA ALA A 96 -1.81 10.89 -12.41
C ALA A 96 -1.08 11.85 -11.44
N TYR A 97 -1.17 11.59 -10.13
CA TYR A 97 -0.59 12.42 -9.07
C TYR A 97 0.69 11.82 -8.47
N LEU A 98 0.99 10.57 -8.79
CA LEU A 98 2.19 9.87 -8.35
C LEU A 98 3.07 9.57 -9.57
N PRO A 99 4.39 9.79 -9.49
CA PRO A 99 5.31 9.49 -10.58
C PRO A 99 5.59 7.97 -10.63
N ILE A 100 4.54 7.14 -10.80
CA ILE A 100 4.61 5.67 -10.73
C ILE A 100 5.67 5.13 -11.70
N GLU A 101 5.73 5.70 -12.90
CA GLU A 101 6.66 5.28 -13.96
C GLU A 101 8.13 5.63 -13.66
N ALA A 102 8.37 6.60 -12.78
CA ALA A 102 9.72 7.00 -12.36
C ALA A 102 10.18 6.31 -11.06
N MET A 103 9.31 5.51 -10.43
CA MET A 103 9.67 4.76 -9.22
C MET A 103 10.53 3.56 -9.60
N GLU A 104 11.81 3.56 -9.19
CA GLU A 104 12.77 2.49 -9.47
C GLU A 104 12.68 1.30 -8.49
N PHE A 105 11.74 1.34 -7.54
CA PHE A 105 11.54 0.29 -6.55
C PHE A 105 10.29 -0.54 -6.86
N ASP A 106 10.23 -1.73 -6.28
CA ASP A 106 9.08 -2.62 -6.41
C ASP A 106 7.83 -1.99 -5.74
N LEU A 107 6.81 -1.68 -6.55
CA LEU A 107 5.57 -1.06 -6.08
C LEU A 107 4.85 -1.90 -5.00
N ARG A 108 5.13 -3.20 -4.89
CA ARG A 108 4.61 -4.05 -3.81
C ARG A 108 5.02 -3.58 -2.41
N HIS A 109 6.06 -2.77 -2.28
CA HIS A 109 6.38 -2.08 -1.01
C HIS A 109 5.33 -1.04 -0.58
N LEU A 110 4.40 -0.68 -1.47
CA LEU A 110 3.26 0.19 -1.18
C LEU A 110 1.98 -0.59 -0.84
N ALA A 111 2.06 -1.91 -0.58
CA ALA A 111 0.91 -2.75 -0.23
C ALA A 111 0.15 -2.23 1.01
N ASP A 112 0.84 -1.65 1.98
CA ASP A 112 0.26 -1.05 3.19
C ASP A 112 0.02 0.47 3.06
N ALA A 113 0.24 1.04 1.88
CA ALA A 113 0.05 2.47 1.66
C ALA A 113 -1.42 2.86 1.77
N ARG A 114 -1.69 3.93 2.53
CA ARG A 114 -3.05 4.46 2.72
C ARG A 114 -3.30 5.64 1.78
N ILE A 115 -4.34 5.52 0.94
CA ILE A 115 -4.82 6.62 0.11
C ILE A 115 -5.94 7.35 0.86
N SER A 116 -5.77 8.65 1.05
CA SER A 116 -6.76 9.52 1.69
C SER A 116 -7.34 10.46 0.64
N ASP A 117 -8.41 10.00 -0.01
CA ASP A 117 -9.15 10.73 -1.03
C ASP A 117 -10.20 11.65 -0.36
N PRO A 118 -10.27 12.96 -0.67
CA PRO A 118 -11.44 13.77 -0.29
C PRO A 118 -12.69 13.21 -0.99
N ASP A 119 -13.65 12.70 -0.21
CA ASP A 119 -14.93 12.29 -0.79
C ASP A 119 -15.88 13.48 -0.95
N THR A 120 -17.01 13.29 -1.63
CA THR A 120 -17.98 14.36 -1.89
C THR A 120 -18.58 15.01 -0.63
N HIS A 121 -18.45 14.38 0.55
CA HIS A 121 -19.04 14.83 1.80
C HIS A 121 -18.01 15.45 2.76
N ASP A 122 -16.71 15.21 2.54
CA ASP A 122 -15.63 15.81 3.31
C ASP A 122 -14.43 16.19 2.42
N VAL A 123 -14.46 17.45 1.95
CA VAL A 123 -13.37 18.05 1.17
C VAL A 123 -12.10 18.33 2.01
N MET A 124 -12.21 18.32 3.34
CA MET A 124 -11.10 18.59 4.26
C MET A 124 -10.37 17.34 4.71
N ARG A 125 -10.94 16.15 4.48
CA ARG A 125 -10.36 14.85 4.87
C ARG A 125 -8.86 14.70 4.56
N ALA A 126 -8.43 15.14 3.39
CA ALA A 126 -7.02 15.08 3.00
C ALA A 126 -6.13 16.05 3.81
N VAL A 127 -6.65 17.25 4.11
CA VAL A 127 -6.00 18.24 4.96
C VAL A 127 -5.94 17.75 6.40
N ASP A 128 -7.04 17.27 6.95
CA ASP A 128 -7.11 16.75 8.32
C ASP A 128 -6.17 15.55 8.50
N ARG A 129 -6.13 14.64 7.51
CA ARG A 129 -5.15 13.54 7.54
C ARG A 129 -3.72 14.06 7.55
N TRP A 130 -3.42 15.06 6.74
CA TRP A 130 -2.09 15.63 6.69
C TRP A 130 -1.69 16.32 8.00
N LEU A 131 -2.61 17.06 8.63
CA LEU A 131 -2.40 17.65 9.95
C LEU A 131 -2.17 16.57 11.02
N GLY A 132 -2.97 15.51 11.02
CA GLY A 132 -2.74 14.37 11.92
C GLY A 132 -1.38 13.69 11.70
N LEU A 133 -0.92 13.56 10.44
CA LEU A 133 0.43 13.05 10.16
C LEU A 133 1.54 13.94 10.74
N ILE A 134 1.37 15.26 10.71
CA ILE A 134 2.28 16.21 11.36
C ILE A 134 2.29 16.00 12.87
N GLU A 135 1.13 15.84 13.49
CA GLU A 135 1.05 15.63 14.94
C GLU A 135 1.64 14.27 15.39
N GLU A 136 1.42 13.22 14.60
CA GLU A 136 1.76 11.83 14.95
C GLU A 136 3.24 11.47 14.68
N SER A 137 3.99 12.28 13.93
CA SER A 137 5.28 11.86 13.36
C SER A 137 6.45 12.76 13.76
N ASP A 138 7.55 12.15 14.21
CA ASP A 138 8.81 12.89 14.44
C ASP A 138 9.55 13.24 13.12
N ARG A 139 9.26 12.50 12.06
CA ARG A 139 9.88 12.66 10.74
C ARG A 139 8.89 12.41 9.62
N ILE A 140 8.85 13.35 8.68
CA ILE A 140 8.02 13.26 7.48
C ILE A 140 8.92 13.38 6.24
N ILE A 141 8.78 12.42 5.32
CA ILE A 141 9.40 12.44 4.00
C ILE A 141 8.27 12.27 2.98
N GLY A 142 8.17 13.16 2.00
CA GLY A 142 7.08 13.08 1.03
C GLY A 142 7.29 13.84 -0.27
N THR A 143 6.27 13.77 -1.10
CA THR A 143 6.12 14.56 -2.32
C THR A 143 4.83 15.38 -2.26
N ALA A 144 4.83 16.62 -2.75
CA ALA A 144 3.64 17.46 -2.81
C ALA A 144 3.47 18.08 -4.20
N TYR A 145 2.26 17.89 -4.75
CA TYR A 145 1.83 18.53 -5.98
C TYR A 145 1.07 19.83 -5.71
N ALA A 146 0.30 19.87 -4.62
CA ALA A 146 -0.45 21.03 -4.16
C ALA A 146 -0.31 21.17 -2.63
N GLY A 147 -0.63 22.35 -2.11
CA GLY A 147 -0.59 22.65 -0.69
C GLY A 147 -1.54 23.77 -0.33
N SER A 148 -1.69 24.04 0.97
CA SER A 148 -2.48 25.16 1.48
C SER A 148 -1.66 25.96 2.48
N ALA A 149 -2.10 27.19 2.74
CA ALA A 149 -1.46 28.03 3.75
C ALA A 149 -1.47 27.36 5.14
N LEU A 150 -2.60 26.72 5.49
CA LEU A 150 -2.81 26.00 6.74
C LEU A 150 -1.81 24.86 6.94
N THR A 151 -1.66 23.97 5.95
CA THR A 151 -0.76 22.81 6.08
C THR A 151 0.71 23.23 6.10
N ALA A 152 1.06 24.30 5.40
CA ALA A 152 2.39 24.87 5.44
C ALA A 152 2.72 25.52 6.80
N GLU A 153 1.75 26.19 7.45
CA GLU A 153 1.93 26.77 8.79
C GLU A 153 2.14 25.69 9.85
N ALA A 154 1.30 24.66 9.88
CA ALA A 154 1.46 23.52 10.79
C ALA A 154 2.82 22.82 10.61
N THR A 155 3.27 22.65 9.35
CA THR A 155 4.58 22.07 9.05
C THR A 155 5.72 22.92 9.61
N LEU A 156 5.63 24.25 9.48
CA LEU A 156 6.66 25.17 9.97
C LEU A 156 6.74 25.19 11.49
N GLU A 157 5.60 25.12 12.17
CA GLU A 157 5.53 25.02 13.63
C GLU A 157 6.16 23.71 14.11
N ALA A 158 5.75 22.58 13.55
CA ALA A 158 6.31 21.28 13.87
C ALA A 158 7.84 21.19 13.67
N VAL A 159 8.37 21.82 12.61
CA VAL A 159 9.82 21.92 12.38
C VAL A 159 10.52 22.80 13.42
N ARG A 160 9.87 23.86 13.92
CA ARG A 160 10.41 24.68 15.03
C ARG A 160 10.46 23.89 16.33
N ASP A 161 9.50 23.00 16.53
CA ASP A 161 9.41 22.13 17.70
C ASP A 161 10.34 20.90 17.61
N GLY A 162 11.07 20.74 16.50
CA GLY A 162 12.16 19.78 16.36
C GLY A 162 11.88 18.60 15.43
N GLN A 163 10.69 18.53 14.82
CA GLN A 163 10.41 17.50 13.82
C GLN A 163 11.28 17.66 12.56
N THR A 164 11.52 16.54 11.87
CA THR A 164 12.31 16.53 10.64
C THR A 164 11.40 16.43 9.43
N PHE A 165 11.50 17.40 8.52
CA PHE A 165 10.65 17.44 7.33
C PHE A 165 11.49 17.47 6.04
N GLU A 166 11.22 16.51 5.15
CA GLU A 166 11.81 16.44 3.81
C GLU A 166 10.70 16.33 2.77
N MET A 167 10.61 17.30 1.87
CA MET A 167 9.55 17.33 0.85
C MET A 167 10.11 17.63 -0.52
N VAL A 168 9.66 16.85 -1.50
CA VAL A 168 9.84 17.09 -2.93
C VAL A 168 8.57 17.75 -3.46
N MET A 169 8.70 18.94 -4.05
CA MET A 169 7.53 19.69 -4.52
C MET A 169 7.67 20.05 -5.98
N VAL A 170 6.53 20.14 -6.68
CA VAL A 170 6.50 20.75 -8.01
C VAL A 170 6.92 22.21 -7.92
N ARG A 171 7.57 22.71 -8.98
CA ARG A 171 8.16 24.05 -8.99
C ARG A 171 7.20 25.18 -8.62
N PRO A 172 5.95 25.24 -9.14
CA PRO A 172 5.00 26.29 -8.79
C PRO A 172 4.70 26.35 -7.28
N LEU A 173 4.48 25.19 -6.66
CA LEU A 173 4.22 25.08 -5.22
C LEU A 173 5.44 25.53 -4.40
N TYR A 174 6.65 25.12 -4.80
CA TYR A 174 7.88 25.55 -4.14
C TYR A 174 8.05 27.08 -4.19
N ASP A 175 7.83 27.70 -5.36
CA ASP A 175 7.95 29.15 -5.52
C ASP A 175 6.90 29.91 -4.70
N GLU A 176 5.67 29.40 -4.60
CA GLU A 176 4.61 29.94 -3.74
C GLU A 176 4.98 29.86 -2.25
N VAL A 177 5.42 28.69 -1.78
CA VAL A 177 5.84 28.49 -0.39
C VAL A 177 7.02 29.40 -0.03
N ARG A 178 7.95 29.63 -0.97
CA ARG A 178 9.11 30.52 -0.82
C ARG A 178 8.75 32.01 -0.86
N GLY A 179 7.77 32.39 -1.67
CA GLY A 179 7.37 33.80 -1.89
C GLY A 179 6.47 34.39 -0.80
N ALA A 180 5.95 33.57 0.11
CA ALA A 180 4.99 33.98 1.14
C ALA A 180 5.63 34.95 2.18
N PRO A 181 5.13 36.20 2.30
CA PRO A 181 5.80 37.29 3.03
C PRO A 181 5.78 37.20 4.57
N SER A 182 5.04 36.24 5.15
CA SER A 182 4.88 36.07 6.60
C SER A 182 5.77 34.97 7.22
N ARG A 183 6.64 34.33 6.44
CA ARG A 183 7.38 33.15 6.89
C ARG A 183 8.85 33.48 7.05
N GLY A 184 9.37 33.29 8.26
CA GLY A 184 10.82 33.25 8.51
C GLY A 184 11.51 32.27 7.56
N PRO A 185 12.85 32.33 7.42
CA PRO A 185 13.55 31.59 6.38
C PRO A 185 13.20 30.10 6.45
N LEU A 186 12.68 29.56 5.34
CA LEU A 186 12.53 28.12 5.16
C LEU A 186 13.89 27.44 5.39
N PRO A 187 13.90 26.18 5.88
CA PRO A 187 15.13 25.39 5.89
C PRO A 187 15.77 25.40 4.49
N ARG A 188 17.10 25.34 4.41
CA ARG A 188 17.80 25.55 3.14
C ARG A 188 17.37 24.50 2.10
N PRO A 189 17.01 24.89 0.88
CA PRO A 189 16.78 23.95 -0.20
C PRO A 189 18.09 23.23 -0.53
N VAL A 190 18.06 21.91 -0.56
CA VAL A 190 19.06 21.06 -1.19
C VAL A 190 18.58 20.80 -2.62
N THR A 191 18.93 21.68 -3.55
CA THR A 191 18.64 21.47 -4.98
C THR A 191 19.75 20.61 -5.57
N ARG A 192 19.46 19.34 -5.92
CA ARG A 192 20.41 18.51 -6.68
C ARG A 192 20.02 18.60 -8.15
N ARG A 193 20.82 19.34 -8.92
CA ARG A 193 20.61 19.57 -10.36
C ARG A 193 20.85 18.25 -11.11
N GLY A 194 19.78 17.67 -11.66
CA GLY A 194 19.82 16.44 -12.46
C GLY A 194 18.48 16.17 -13.12
N ASP A 195 17.41 16.22 -12.33
CA ASP A 195 16.01 16.23 -12.76
C ASP A 195 15.25 17.21 -11.86
N ASP A 196 14.19 17.83 -12.34
CA ASP A 196 13.59 19.09 -11.84
C ASP A 196 12.87 18.95 -10.47
N VAL A 197 13.62 18.58 -9.42
CA VAL A 197 13.12 18.25 -8.08
C VAL A 197 13.92 19.01 -7.02
N SER A 198 13.22 19.85 -6.24
CA SER A 198 13.79 20.58 -5.10
C SER A 198 13.52 19.84 -3.80
N ARG A 199 14.56 19.49 -3.04
CA ARG A 199 14.48 18.90 -1.69
C ARG A 199 14.71 20.00 -0.66
N THR A 200 13.97 20.01 0.45
CA THR A 200 14.21 20.96 1.55
C THR A 200 14.85 20.23 2.72
N GLY A 201 15.95 20.76 3.28
CA GLY A 201 16.76 20.11 4.31
C GLY A 201 17.19 21.04 5.45
N ARG A 202 17.53 20.40 6.58
CA ARG A 202 17.78 20.94 7.94
C ARG A 202 18.53 22.28 8.05
N ASN A 203 18.15 23.08 9.06
CA ASN A 203 18.93 24.21 9.56
C ASN A 203 20.31 23.77 10.09
N GLY A 204 21.32 24.59 9.77
CA GLY A 204 22.73 24.25 9.93
C GLY A 204 23.20 24.11 11.36
N HIS A 205 23.84 22.98 11.64
CA HIS A 205 24.99 22.91 12.53
C HIS A 205 26.21 22.51 11.71
N GLN A 206 27.30 23.27 11.83
CA GLN A 206 28.61 22.95 11.25
C GLN A 206 29.01 21.52 11.67
N LEU A 207 29.09 20.61 10.72
CA LEU A 207 29.84 19.37 10.89
C LEU A 207 31.29 19.70 10.54
N GLY A 208 32.14 19.67 11.55
CA GLY A 208 33.59 19.80 11.39
C GLY A 208 34.12 18.72 10.46
N HIS A 209 35.13 19.11 9.66
CA HIS A 209 35.92 18.20 8.84
C HIS A 209 36.39 17.00 9.67
N ARG A 210 36.03 15.79 9.22
CA ARG A 210 36.86 14.60 9.43
C ARG A 210 37.19 14.03 8.05
N PRO A 211 38.48 13.84 7.73
CA PRO A 211 38.89 13.27 6.47
C PRO A 211 38.71 11.75 6.49
N LEU A 212 38.29 11.20 5.36
CA LEU A 212 38.99 10.13 4.64
C LEU A 212 38.78 10.38 3.14
#